data_AF-A0AAD4LXE8-F1
#
_entry.id   AF-A0AAD4LXE8-F1
#
_cell.length_a   1.000
_cell.length_b   1.000
_cell.length_c   1.000
_cell.angle_alpha   90.00
_cell.angle_beta   90.00
_cell.angle_gamma   90.00
#
_symmetry.space_group_name_H-M   'P 1'
#
loop_
_entity.id
_entity.type
_entity.pdbx_description
1 polymer ?
#
loop_
_entity_poly.entity_id
_entity_poly.type
_entity_poly.pdbx_seq_one_letter_code
_entity_poly.pdbx_strand_id
1 'polypeptide(L)'
;DLAMSPAPAEESAVDDFAVLLLRALGYTPRGRVVRTRKEIPLIICGEARHAKMDVCIIDQNEIWLLDQEDKQHLDSSDPEPQLIAEAIAAFAANNQTRQRTLG
;
A
#
# COMPACT_ATOMS: atom_id res chain seq x y z
N ASP A 1 -21.79 0.68 10.44
CA ASP A 1 -20.54 -0.09 10.43
C ASP A 1 -19.58 0.66 9.51
N LEU A 2 -18.52 1.27 10.05
CA LEU A 2 -17.61 2.15 9.28
C LEU A 2 -16.58 1.37 8.47
N ALA A 3 -16.42 0.07 8.73
CA ALA A 3 -15.57 -0.81 7.95
C ALA A 3 -16.36 -1.36 6.77
N MET A 4 -17.52 -1.97 7.02
CA MET A 4 -18.27 -2.69 5.98
C MET A 4 -19.22 -1.81 5.15
N SER A 5 -19.45 -0.56 5.58
CA SER A 5 -20.39 0.35 4.90
C SER A 5 -19.98 1.82 5.11
N PRO A 6 -18.79 2.23 4.63
CA PRO A 6 -18.37 3.62 4.64
C PRO A 6 -19.32 4.49 3.80
N ALA A 7 -19.36 5.80 4.09
CA ALA A 7 -20.13 6.71 3.25
C ALA A 7 -19.56 6.74 1.82
N PRO A 8 -20.37 7.11 0.80
CA PRO A 8 -19.86 7.26 -0.56
C PRO A 8 -18.67 8.22 -0.60
N ALA A 9 -17.55 7.78 -1.20
CA ALA A 9 -16.26 8.47 -1.26
C ALA A 9 -15.47 8.60 0.08
N GLU A 10 -16.00 8.07 1.18
CA GLU A 10 -15.22 7.80 2.39
C GLU A 10 -14.49 6.46 2.21
N GLU A 11 -13.33 6.33 2.85
CA GLU A 11 -12.62 5.04 2.83
C GLU A 11 -12.87 4.28 4.12
N SER A 12 -12.63 2.98 4.02
CA SER A 12 -12.93 2.04 5.07
C SER A 12 -12.12 2.32 6.33
N ALA A 13 -12.78 2.17 7.49
CA ALA A 13 -12.10 2.18 8.78
C ALA A 13 -11.11 0.99 8.95
N VAL A 14 -11.08 0.03 8.00
CA VAL A 14 -10.08 -1.05 7.96
C VAL A 14 -8.67 -0.48 7.84
N ASP A 15 -8.45 0.55 7.02
CA ASP A 15 -7.16 1.22 6.90
C ASP A 15 -6.69 1.73 8.26
N ASP A 16 -7.56 2.46 8.98
CA ASP A 16 -7.26 3.01 10.29
C ASP A 16 -6.93 1.92 11.31
N PHE A 17 -7.72 0.84 11.30
CA PHE A 17 -7.47 -0.32 12.14
C PHE A 17 -6.12 -0.97 11.83
N ALA A 18 -5.78 -1.19 10.56
CA ALA A 18 -4.51 -1.76 10.14
C ALA A 18 -3.33 -0.88 10.58
N VAL A 19 -3.43 0.45 10.46
CA VAL A 19 -2.40 1.37 10.97
C VAL A 19 -2.18 1.20 12.47
N LEU A 20 -3.27 1.13 13.26
CA LEU A 20 -3.18 0.94 14.70
C LEU A 20 -2.61 -0.43 15.06
N LEU A 21 -3.01 -1.48 14.35
CA LEU A 21 -2.53 -2.84 14.54
C LEU A 21 -1.02 -2.95 14.29
N LEU A 22 -0.53 -2.43 13.16
CA LEU A 22 0.89 -2.44 12.82
C LEU A 22 1.75 -1.67 13.85
N ARG A 23 1.20 -0.59 14.42
CA ARG A 23 1.83 0.15 15.52
C ARG A 23 1.85 -0.67 16.81
N ALA A 24 0.72 -1.26 17.19
CA ALA A 24 0.59 -2.04 18.42
C ALA A 24 1.48 -3.30 18.41
N LEU A 25 1.65 -3.94 17.25
CA LEU A 25 2.51 -5.11 17.06
C LEU A 25 4.00 -4.77 16.90
N GLY A 26 4.37 -3.49 16.91
CA GLY A 26 5.77 -3.07 16.85
C GLY A 26 6.40 -3.14 15.46
N TYR A 27 5.61 -3.20 14.38
CA TYR A 27 6.13 -3.14 13.00
C TYR A 27 6.63 -1.75 12.59
N THR A 28 6.40 -0.73 13.43
CA THR A 28 6.85 0.66 13.26
C THR A 28 7.89 1.09 14.32
N PRO A 29 9.04 0.41 14.43
CA PRO A 29 10.15 0.91 15.25
C PRO A 29 10.72 2.21 14.64
N ARG A 30 11.60 2.89 15.38
CA ARG A 30 12.21 4.17 14.94
C ARG A 30 12.73 4.08 13.50
N GLY A 31 12.36 5.05 12.67
CA GLY A 31 12.75 5.12 11.25
C GLY A 31 11.69 4.58 10.29
N ARG A 32 10.79 3.71 10.76
CA ARG A 32 9.68 3.19 9.95
C ARG A 32 8.42 4.05 10.07
N VAL A 33 7.78 4.28 8.95
CA VAL A 33 6.54 5.06 8.87
C VAL A 33 5.46 4.23 8.19
N VAL A 34 4.32 4.06 8.85
CA VAL A 34 3.12 3.55 8.19
C VAL A 34 2.49 4.68 7.39
N ARG A 35 2.21 4.42 6.12
CA ARG A 35 1.51 5.30 5.21
C ARG A 35 0.23 4.61 4.76
N THR A 36 -0.80 5.41 4.53
CA THR A 36 -2.00 4.98 3.82
C THR A 36 -2.03 5.61 2.43
N ARG A 37 -2.69 4.94 1.47
CA ARG A 37 -2.96 5.45 0.13
C ARG A 37 -1.72 5.92 -0.63
N LYS A 38 -0.61 5.18 -0.49
CA LYS A 38 0.65 5.55 -1.13
C LYS A 38 0.56 5.26 -2.61
N GLU A 39 0.55 6.31 -3.41
CA GLU A 39 0.67 6.18 -4.87
C GLU A 39 2.13 5.98 -5.29
N ILE A 40 2.33 5.02 -6.19
CA ILE A 40 3.62 4.67 -6.78
C ILE A 40 3.46 4.65 -8.30
N PRO A 41 4.24 5.45 -9.04
CA PRO A 41 4.32 5.35 -10.49
C PRO A 41 4.86 3.98 -10.91
N LEU A 42 4.15 3.30 -11.82
CA LEU A 42 4.53 2.02 -12.40
C LEU A 42 4.42 2.10 -13.91
N ILE A 43 5.49 1.71 -14.62
CA ILE A 43 5.41 1.45 -16.06
C ILE A 43 5.02 -0.02 -16.25
N ILE A 44 3.83 -0.26 -16.79
CA ILE A 44 3.34 -1.60 -17.08
C ILE A 44 2.72 -1.62 -18.47
N CYS A 45 3.00 -2.66 -19.25
CA CYS A 45 2.53 -2.78 -20.64
C CYS A 45 2.88 -1.57 -21.53
N GLY A 46 3.99 -0.87 -21.25
CA GLY A 46 4.42 0.32 -21.99
C GLY A 46 3.67 1.61 -21.62
N GLU A 47 2.78 1.57 -20.64
CA GLU A 47 2.00 2.71 -20.19
C GLU A 47 2.40 3.16 -18.78
N ALA A 48 2.33 4.46 -18.52
CA ALA A 48 2.48 5.02 -17.19
C ALA A 48 1.17 4.86 -16.41
N ARG A 49 1.22 4.07 -15.34
CA ARG A 49 0.11 3.79 -14.43
C ARG A 49 0.53 4.14 -13.00
N HIS A 50 -0.46 4.19 -12.10
CA HIS A 50 -0.24 4.38 -10.67
C HIS A 50 -0.81 3.20 -9.91
N ALA A 51 -0.02 2.64 -9.01
CA ALA A 51 -0.46 1.66 -8.03
C ALA A 51 -0.70 2.40 -6.70
N LYS A 52 -1.89 2.26 -6.10
CA LYS A 52 -2.30 2.99 -4.89
C LYS A 52 -2.50 1.99 -3.76
N MET A 53 -1.46 1.83 -2.95
CA MET A 53 -1.47 0.90 -1.82
C MET A 53 -2.37 1.42 -0.71
N ASP A 54 -3.22 0.54 -0.15
CA ASP A 54 -4.11 0.91 0.97
C ASP A 54 -3.30 1.25 2.23
N VAL A 55 -2.43 0.32 2.68
CA VAL A 55 -1.50 0.55 3.79
C VAL A 55 -0.10 0.03 3.45
N CYS A 56 0.94 0.78 3.82
CA CYS A 56 2.31 0.30 3.66
C CYS A 56 3.26 0.80 4.74
N ILE A 57 4.36 0.08 4.94
CA ILE A 57 5.46 0.47 5.81
C ILE A 57 6.64 0.91 4.95
N ILE A 58 7.12 2.12 5.21
CA ILE A 58 8.28 2.69 4.54
C ILE A 58 9.43 2.84 5.54
N ASP A 59 10.64 2.46 5.13
CA ASP A 59 11.88 2.64 5.86
C ASP A 59 12.95 3.13 4.87
N GLN A 60 13.60 4.26 5.14
CA GLN A 60 14.63 4.85 4.25
C GLN A 60 14.23 4.93 2.76
N ASN A 61 12.99 5.33 2.49
CA ASN A 61 12.37 5.38 1.15
C ASN A 61 12.12 4.01 0.46
N GLU A 62 12.41 2.90 1.13
CA GLU A 62 12.04 1.57 0.66
C GLU A 62 10.72 1.13 1.29
N ILE A 63 9.92 0.42 0.51
CA ILE A 63 8.67 -0.19 0.95
C ILE A 63 8.97 -1.59 1.46
N TRP A 64 8.68 -1.81 2.74
CA TRP A 64 8.99 -3.06 3.44
C TRP A 64 7.79 -3.99 3.57
N LEU A 65 6.60 -3.42 3.73
CA LEU A 65 5.36 -4.15 3.88
C LEU A 65 4.28 -3.40 3.10
N LEU A 66 3.43 -4.18 2.44
CA LEU A 66 2.20 -3.74 1.83
C LEU A 66 1.07 -4.56 2.45
N ASP A 67 -0.03 -3.88 2.76
CA ASP A 67 -1.29 -4.46 3.15
C ASP A 67 -2.39 -3.90 2.24
N GLN A 68 -3.21 -4.79 1.69
CA GLN A 68 -4.24 -4.49 0.69
C GLN A 68 -5.58 -4.85 1.30
N GLU A 69 -6.47 -3.86 1.43
CA GLU A 69 -7.82 -4.12 1.93
C GLU A 69 -8.57 -5.00 0.93
N ASP A 70 -9.26 -6.01 1.47
CA ASP A 70 -10.24 -6.77 0.71
C ASP A 70 -11.56 -5.98 0.58
N LYS A 71 -11.72 -5.34 -0.58
CA LYS A 71 -12.87 -4.49 -0.90
C LYS A 71 -14.03 -5.27 -1.53
N GLN A 72 -14.00 -6.62 -1.50
CA GLN A 72 -15.07 -7.48 -2.03
C GLN A 72 -16.47 -7.18 -1.46
N HIS A 73 -16.52 -6.59 -0.27
CA HIS A 73 -17.75 -6.16 0.37
C HIS A 73 -18.37 -4.87 -0.23
N LEU A 74 -17.58 -4.07 -0.96
CA LEU A 74 -17.99 -2.84 -1.65
C LEU A 74 -18.09 -3.02 -3.17
N ASP A 75 -17.18 -3.80 -3.75
CA ASP A 75 -17.13 -4.12 -5.17
C ASP A 75 -16.76 -5.59 -5.33
N SER A 76 -17.46 -6.33 -6.18
CA SER A 76 -17.22 -7.77 -6.40
C SER A 76 -15.92 -8.09 -7.16
N SER A 77 -15.03 -7.11 -7.33
CA SER A 77 -13.73 -7.28 -7.95
C SER A 77 -12.81 -8.13 -7.07
N ASP A 78 -12.05 -9.02 -7.70
CA ASP A 78 -10.99 -9.79 -7.04
C ASP A 78 -9.85 -8.84 -6.59
N PRO A 79 -9.43 -8.85 -5.31
CA PRO A 79 -8.34 -8.01 -4.83
C PRO A 79 -6.94 -8.53 -5.25
N GLU A 80 -6.80 -9.78 -5.68
CA GLU A 80 -5.51 -10.38 -6.00
C GLU A 80 -4.76 -9.65 -7.13
N PRO A 81 -5.39 -9.30 -8.28
CA PRO A 81 -4.72 -8.53 -9.33
C PRO A 81 -4.17 -7.19 -8.85
N GLN A 82 -4.91 -6.48 -7.99
CA GLN A 82 -4.47 -5.21 -7.42
C GLN A 82 -3.23 -5.42 -6.53
N LEU A 83 -3.31 -6.39 -5.61
CA LEU A 83 -2.21 -6.74 -4.72
C LEU A 83 -0.92 -7.08 -5.50
N ILE A 84 -1.02 -7.87 -6.57
CA ILE A 84 0.11 -8.22 -7.44
C ILE A 84 0.70 -6.96 -8.09
N ALA A 85 -0.16 -6.12 -8.67
CA ALA A 85 0.29 -4.90 -9.36
C ALA A 85 1.04 -3.96 -8.41
N GLU A 86 0.54 -3.78 -7.19
CA GLU A 86 1.17 -2.95 -6.18
C GLU A 86 2.47 -3.53 -5.63
N ALA A 87 2.54 -4.85 -5.45
CA ALA A 87 3.78 -5.53 -5.07
C ALA A 87 4.88 -5.34 -6.13
N ILE A 88 4.52 -5.43 -7.42
CA ILE A 88 5.43 -5.15 -8.53
C ILE A 88 5.88 -3.68 -8.51
N ALA A 89 4.96 -2.74 -8.28
CA ALA A 89 5.26 -1.32 -8.17
C ALA A 89 6.23 -1.01 -7.01
N ALA A 90 5.97 -1.58 -5.84
CA ALA A 90 6.83 -1.45 -4.67
C ALA A 90 8.24 -2.00 -4.95
N PHE A 91 8.33 -3.18 -5.56
CA PHE A 91 9.60 -3.78 -5.93
C PHE A 91 10.39 -2.91 -6.92
N ALA A 92 9.73 -2.39 -7.97
CA ALA A 92 10.35 -1.50 -8.94
C ALA A 92 10.84 -0.19 -8.30
N ALA A 93 10.03 0.42 -7.43
CA ALA A 93 10.40 1.65 -6.72
C ALA A 93 11.59 1.45 -5.77
N ASN A 94 11.62 0.33 -5.04
CA ASN A 94 12.75 -0.03 -4.19
C ASN A 94 14.02 -0.21 -5.02
N ASN A 95 13.95 -0.90 -6.16
CA ASN A 95 15.10 -1.09 -7.04
C ASN A 95 15.67 0.23 -7.58
N GLN A 96 14.81 1.16 -7.97
CA GLN A 96 15.24 2.49 -8.40
C GLN A 96 15.94 3.25 -7.26
N THR A 97 15.42 3.15 -6.03
CA THR A 97 16.06 3.73 -4.85
C THR A 97 17.43 3.12 -4.62
N ARG A 98 17.55 1.79 -4.67
CA ARG A 98 18.84 1.09 -4.52
C ARG A 98 19.86 1.47 -5.59
N GLN A 99 19.45 1.59 -6.84
CA GLN A 99 20.32 2.03 -7.94
C GLN A 99 20.86 3.44 -7.74
N ARG A 100 20.05 4.36 -7.17
CA ARG A 100 20.48 5.73 -6.87
C ARG A 100 21.43 5.82 -5.69
N THR A 101 21.29 4.92 -4.71
CA THR A 101 22.13 4.91 -3.50
C THR A 101 23.46 4.19 -3.72
N LEU A 102 23.51 3.20 -4.61
CA LEU A 102 24.71 2.40 -4.92
C LEU A 102 25.47 2.87 -6.17
N GLY A 103 24.85 3.74 -6.98
CA GLY A 103 25.43 4.32 -8.19
C GLY A 103 26.18 5.63 -7.95
#